data_AF-A0A7S0HQM8-F1
#
_entry.id   AF-A0A7S0HQM8-F1
#
_cell.length_a   1.000
_cell.length_b   1.000
_cell.length_c   1.000
_cell.angle_alpha   90.00
_cell.angle_beta   90.00
_cell.angle_gamma   90.00
#
_symmetry.space_group_name_H-M   'P 1'
#
loop_
_entity.id
_entity.type
_entity.pdbx_description
1 polymer ?
#
loop_
_entity_poly.entity_id
_entity_poly.type
_entity_poly.pdbx_seq_one_letter_code
_entity_poly.pdbx_strand_id
1 'polypeptide(L)'
;PFFELSCSLLQAADCENACDQNSWPDFTSCTYVMKLLQNCINCPSSGSVTCPTGKIPFYLPEFAVNVRTTGHQSSSTDPAIQAIEDESDQTVTFSVSGIPSDLISDLNLDAQGNLQFCVRRNYVGSEAFTINLLDSQNGVYGPADLTVQVQRVNQQPSFSVCNDGMVNVWRGTREHQVPNFVYNIFKGQNEQGDVESFQT
;
A
#
# COMPACT_ATOMS: atom_id res chain seq x y z
N PRO A 1 11.51 23.80 2.41
CA PRO A 1 11.60 22.49 1.71
C PRO A 1 10.63 22.32 0.50
N PHE A 2 10.85 21.31 -0.35
CA PHE A 2 10.04 20.92 -1.53
C PHE A 2 10.21 19.42 -1.86
N PHE A 3 9.16 18.76 -2.35
CA PHE A 3 9.21 17.42 -2.96
C PHE A 3 8.06 17.21 -3.94
N GLU A 4 8.16 16.19 -4.79
CA GLU A 4 7.09 15.70 -5.66
C GLU A 4 6.81 14.23 -5.36
N LEU A 5 5.55 13.79 -5.48
CA LEU A 5 5.20 12.37 -5.38
C LEU A 5 5.17 11.70 -6.75
N SER A 6 5.73 10.50 -6.83
CA SER A 6 5.80 9.66 -8.02
C SER A 6 5.32 8.24 -7.73
N CYS A 7 4.66 7.64 -8.73
CA CYS A 7 4.30 6.22 -8.78
C CYS A 7 4.78 5.58 -10.07
N SER A 8 5.80 6.13 -10.72
CA SER A 8 6.30 5.62 -12.00
C SER A 8 6.66 4.12 -11.97
N LEU A 9 6.94 3.58 -10.78
CA LEU A 9 7.27 2.17 -10.56
C LEU A 9 6.05 1.29 -10.20
N LEU A 10 4.88 1.88 -9.98
CA LEU A 10 3.60 1.17 -9.96
C LEU A 10 2.96 1.24 -11.35
N GLN A 11 2.03 0.32 -11.65
CA GLN A 11 1.24 0.47 -12.87
C GLN A 11 0.34 1.71 -12.74
N ALA A 12 0.09 2.42 -13.85
CA ALA A 12 -0.73 3.63 -13.83
C ALA A 12 -2.18 3.40 -13.32
N ALA A 13 -2.69 2.17 -13.38
CA ALA A 13 -3.98 1.79 -12.79
C ALA A 13 -3.92 1.61 -11.25
N ASP A 14 -2.71 1.36 -10.72
CA ASP A 14 -2.42 1.14 -9.32
C ASP A 14 -2.07 2.44 -8.57
N CYS A 15 -2.04 3.57 -9.29
CA CYS A 15 -1.77 4.88 -8.73
C CYS A 15 -2.64 5.97 -9.35
N GLU A 16 -3.39 6.69 -8.53
CA GLU A 16 -4.10 7.90 -8.95
C GLU A 16 -3.45 9.10 -8.24
N ASN A 17 -2.93 10.03 -9.03
CA ASN A 17 -2.31 11.27 -8.55
C ASN A 17 -3.17 12.46 -9.01
N ALA A 18 -3.71 13.21 -8.06
CA ALA A 18 -4.52 14.41 -8.30
C ALA A 18 -3.75 15.71 -8.03
N CYS A 19 -2.42 15.64 -7.92
CA CYS A 19 -1.59 16.79 -7.61
C CYS A 19 -1.23 17.54 -8.90
N ASP A 20 -1.64 18.81 -8.99
CA ASP A 20 -1.25 19.70 -10.08
C ASP A 20 0.26 19.98 -10.00
N GLN A 21 1.08 19.27 -10.79
CA GLN A 21 2.55 19.40 -10.78
C GLN A 21 3.07 20.78 -11.21
N ASN A 22 2.18 21.71 -11.60
CA ASN A 22 2.54 23.00 -12.18
C ASN A 22 2.13 24.22 -11.33
N SER A 23 1.50 24.03 -10.17
CA SER A 23 1.08 25.14 -9.30
C SER A 23 1.90 25.19 -8.01
N TRP A 24 3.00 25.92 -8.05
CA TRP A 24 3.58 26.53 -6.84
C TRP A 24 2.50 27.37 -6.12
N PRO A 25 2.28 27.26 -4.78
CA PRO A 25 2.78 26.31 -3.81
C PRO A 25 1.64 25.59 -3.04
N ASP A 26 0.49 25.33 -3.67
CA ASP A 26 -0.68 24.84 -2.93
C ASP A 26 -0.88 23.33 -3.10
N PHE A 27 -0.38 22.58 -2.13
CA PHE A 27 -0.56 21.12 -2.03
C PHE A 27 -1.80 20.74 -1.21
N THR A 28 -2.61 21.70 -0.76
CA THR A 28 -3.78 21.42 0.10
C THR A 28 -4.85 20.53 -0.55
N SER A 29 -4.74 20.23 -1.85
CA SER A 29 -5.59 19.29 -2.60
C SER A 29 -4.84 18.06 -3.14
N CYS A 30 -3.55 17.89 -2.85
CA CYS A 30 -2.73 16.80 -3.39
C CYS A 30 -3.12 15.47 -2.75
N THR A 31 -3.97 14.73 -3.45
CA THR A 31 -4.38 13.38 -3.07
C THR A 31 -3.66 12.36 -3.93
N TYR A 32 -3.12 11.35 -3.27
CA TYR A 32 -2.43 10.23 -3.87
C TYR A 32 -3.09 8.93 -3.42
N VAL A 33 -3.58 8.13 -4.36
CA VAL A 33 -4.22 6.85 -4.07
C VAL A 33 -3.38 5.72 -4.64
N MET A 34 -2.86 4.87 -3.76
CA MET A 34 -2.16 3.63 -4.11
C MET A 34 -3.12 2.45 -4.00
N LYS A 35 -3.28 1.70 -5.08
CA LYS A 35 -4.11 0.49 -5.11
C LYS A 35 -3.21 -0.75 -5.12
N LEU A 36 -3.36 -1.58 -4.10
CA LEU A 36 -2.67 -2.84 -3.94
C LEU A 36 -3.67 -3.98 -4.05
N LEU A 37 -3.25 -5.11 -4.59
CA LEU A 37 -4.04 -6.33 -4.51
C LEU A 37 -3.80 -7.02 -3.17
N GLN A 38 -4.85 -7.64 -2.61
CA GLN A 38 -4.79 -8.45 -1.40
C GLN A 38 -3.58 -9.40 -1.48
N ASN A 39 -2.88 -9.56 -0.36
CA ASN A 39 -1.64 -10.33 -0.26
C ASN A 39 -0.46 -9.77 -1.07
N CYS A 40 -0.53 -8.50 -1.46
CA CYS A 40 0.54 -7.81 -2.15
C CYS A 40 0.97 -8.52 -3.45
N ILE A 41 0.02 -9.14 -4.17
CA ILE A 41 0.31 -9.94 -5.37
C ILE A 41 0.99 -9.10 -6.47
N ASN A 42 0.68 -7.80 -6.54
CA ASN A 42 1.26 -6.84 -7.48
C ASN A 42 2.27 -5.88 -6.84
N CYS A 43 2.72 -6.14 -5.62
CA CYS A 43 3.61 -5.20 -4.95
C CYS A 43 5.03 -5.22 -5.57
N PRO A 44 5.68 -4.05 -5.69
CA PRO A 44 7.06 -3.98 -6.14
C PRO A 44 7.97 -4.81 -5.23
N SER A 45 8.90 -5.54 -5.85
CA SER A 45 9.77 -6.48 -5.12
C SER A 45 10.74 -5.76 -4.19
N SER A 46 10.90 -6.40 -3.03
CA SER A 46 11.43 -5.95 -1.76
C SER A 46 12.86 -5.40 -1.77
N GLY A 47 13.02 -4.13 -1.39
CA GLY A 47 14.09 -3.76 -0.47
C GLY A 47 13.96 -4.53 0.86
N SER A 48 14.97 -4.49 1.73
CA SER A 48 15.05 -5.29 2.97
C SER A 48 14.09 -4.81 4.08
N VAL A 49 12.79 -4.74 3.79
CA VAL A 49 11.75 -4.39 4.77
C VAL A 49 11.41 -5.63 5.58
N THR A 50 11.57 -5.54 6.90
CA THR A 50 11.23 -6.62 7.83
C THR A 50 9.85 -6.36 8.42
N CYS A 51 8.95 -7.33 8.32
CA CYS A 51 7.58 -7.20 8.81
C CYS A 51 7.25 -8.21 9.92
N PRO A 52 6.37 -7.86 10.87
CA PRO A 52 5.83 -8.80 11.85
C PRO A 52 5.10 -9.98 11.20
N THR A 53 4.90 -11.05 11.97
CA THR A 53 4.15 -12.23 11.53
C THR A 53 2.74 -11.84 11.09
N GLY A 54 2.30 -12.35 9.93
CA GLY A 54 0.98 -12.05 9.36
C GLY A 54 0.94 -10.76 8.53
N LYS A 55 2.07 -10.09 8.31
CA LYS A 55 2.19 -8.95 7.39
C LYS A 55 3.14 -9.24 6.23
N ILE A 56 3.03 -8.43 5.18
CA ILE A 56 3.79 -8.56 3.94
C ILE A 56 4.52 -7.23 3.69
N PRO A 57 5.81 -7.26 3.34
CA PRO A 57 6.57 -6.04 3.07
C PRO A 57 6.12 -5.38 1.76
N PHE A 58 6.07 -4.05 1.80
CA PHE A 58 5.94 -3.19 0.64
C PHE A 58 7.15 -2.24 0.60
N TYR A 59 7.74 -2.08 -0.59
CA TYR A 59 8.84 -1.16 -0.82
C TYR A 59 8.69 -0.49 -2.18
N LEU A 60 8.63 0.83 -2.20
CA LEU A 60 8.54 1.64 -3.40
C LEU A 60 9.66 2.69 -3.35
N PRO A 61 10.77 2.47 -4.09
CA PRO A 61 11.82 3.46 -4.19
C PRO A 61 11.34 4.67 -5.01
N GLU A 62 12.01 5.81 -4.84
CA GLU A 62 11.70 7.03 -5.61
C GLU A 62 10.21 7.42 -5.56
N PHE A 63 9.54 7.12 -4.44
CA PHE A 63 8.16 7.53 -4.21
C PHE A 63 8.06 9.05 -4.04
N ALA A 64 8.99 9.64 -3.29
CA ALA A 64 9.18 11.08 -3.28
C ALA A 64 10.44 11.43 -4.11
N VAL A 65 10.30 12.36 -5.05
CA VAL A 65 11.38 12.81 -5.94
C VAL A 65 11.56 14.31 -5.81
N ASN A 66 12.64 14.82 -6.38
CA ASN A 66 12.98 16.25 -6.35
C ASN A 66 13.02 16.84 -4.91
N VAL A 67 13.34 16.00 -3.92
CA VAL A 67 13.38 16.38 -2.51
C VAL A 67 14.52 17.39 -2.27
N ARG A 68 14.19 18.58 -1.76
CA ARG A 68 15.14 19.66 -1.50
C ARG A 68 14.69 20.62 -0.40
N THR A 69 15.60 21.44 0.10
CA THR A 69 15.33 22.51 1.07
C THR A 69 14.66 23.71 0.39
N THR A 70 14.12 24.63 1.18
CA THR A 70 13.68 25.94 0.66
C THR A 70 14.91 26.66 0.12
N GLY A 71 14.77 27.56 -0.86
CA GLY A 71 15.94 28.32 -1.35
C GLY A 71 17.12 27.50 -1.91
N HIS A 72 16.95 26.21 -2.23
CA HIS A 72 18.00 25.28 -2.71
C HIS A 72 18.87 25.86 -3.84
N GLN A 73 18.36 26.87 -4.56
CA GLN A 73 19.18 27.83 -5.27
C GLN A 73 18.57 29.23 -5.10
N SER A 74 19.36 30.17 -4.58
CA SER A 74 19.00 31.60 -4.57
C SER A 74 18.72 32.07 -6.01
N SER A 75 17.63 32.82 -6.18
CA SER A 75 17.30 33.47 -7.46
C SER A 75 18.01 34.81 -7.63
N SER A 76 18.74 35.28 -6.61
CA SER A 76 19.55 36.48 -6.67
C SER A 76 20.73 36.28 -7.62
N THR A 77 21.18 37.36 -8.27
CA THR A 77 22.42 37.38 -9.06
C THR A 77 23.61 37.95 -8.29
N ASP A 78 23.38 38.42 -7.06
CA ASP A 78 24.42 38.93 -6.16
C ASP A 78 25.02 37.78 -5.33
N PRO A 79 26.33 37.47 -5.46
CA PRO A 79 26.96 36.37 -4.73
C PRO A 79 26.87 36.47 -3.20
N ALA A 80 26.82 37.69 -2.64
CA ALA A 80 26.71 37.88 -1.20
C ALA A 80 25.31 37.55 -0.69
N ILE A 81 24.28 37.85 -1.49
CA ILE A 81 22.89 37.49 -1.20
C ILE A 81 22.69 35.99 -1.42
N GLN A 82 23.25 35.44 -2.51
CA GLN A 82 23.20 34.00 -2.78
C GLN A 82 23.76 33.19 -1.60
N ALA A 83 24.89 33.59 -1.03
CA ALA A 83 25.49 32.88 0.09
C ALA A 83 24.68 32.93 1.39
N ILE A 84 23.77 33.90 1.54
CA ILE A 84 22.90 34.04 2.72
C ILE A 84 21.57 33.31 2.50
N GLU A 85 21.09 33.22 1.26
CA GLU A 85 19.86 32.55 0.86
C GLU A 85 20.04 31.06 0.51
N ASP A 86 21.28 30.61 0.34
CA ASP A 86 21.61 29.23 0.07
C ASP A 86 21.35 28.37 1.31
N GLU A 87 20.35 27.49 1.21
CA GLU A 87 20.01 26.50 2.23
C GLU A 87 20.42 25.08 1.82
N SER A 88 21.40 24.93 0.92
CA SER A 88 21.87 23.62 0.45
C SER A 88 22.56 22.79 1.54
N ASP A 89 22.97 23.42 2.64
CA ASP A 89 23.54 22.75 3.82
C ASP A 89 22.48 22.21 4.80
N GLN A 90 21.22 22.59 4.63
CA GLN A 90 20.12 22.12 5.46
C GLN A 90 19.73 20.68 5.14
N THR A 91 19.30 19.95 6.16
CA THR A 91 18.76 18.60 6.00
C THR A 91 17.24 18.62 5.93
N VAL A 92 16.66 17.65 5.23
CA VAL A 92 15.21 17.45 5.17
C VAL A 92 14.79 16.14 5.84
N THR A 93 13.57 16.10 6.35
CA THR A 93 12.99 14.91 7.00
C THR A 93 11.51 14.85 6.73
N PHE A 94 11.01 13.68 6.34
CA PHE A 94 9.58 13.46 6.20
C PHE A 94 8.94 13.18 7.56
N SER A 95 7.75 13.75 7.77
CA SER A 95 6.83 13.41 8.84
C SER A 95 5.59 12.79 8.22
N VAL A 96 5.25 11.58 8.65
CA VAL A 96 4.04 10.89 8.22
C VAL A 96 3.15 10.63 9.42
N SER A 97 1.89 11.06 9.31
CA SER A 97 0.88 10.88 10.35
C SER A 97 -0.36 10.21 9.77
N GLY A 98 -0.95 9.26 10.51
CA GLY A 98 -2.20 8.61 10.13
C GLY A 98 -2.88 8.05 11.38
N ILE A 99 -4.09 7.54 11.21
CA ILE A 99 -4.79 6.84 12.29
C ILE A 99 -4.30 5.39 12.28
N PRO A 100 -3.68 4.89 13.37
CA PRO A 100 -3.19 3.52 13.40
C PRO A 100 -4.32 2.54 13.09
N SER A 101 -4.10 1.68 12.09
CA SER A 101 -4.99 0.58 11.79
C SER A 101 -4.20 -0.74 11.76
N ASP A 102 -4.93 -1.86 11.69
CA ASP A 102 -4.27 -3.16 11.53
C ASP A 102 -3.84 -3.42 10.07
N LEU A 103 -4.35 -2.63 9.11
CA LEU A 103 -4.06 -2.78 7.67
C LEU A 103 -2.61 -2.46 7.35
N ILE A 104 -2.09 -1.29 7.75
CA ILE A 104 -0.71 -0.86 7.53
C ILE A 104 0.03 -0.72 8.86
N SER A 105 1.28 -1.15 8.93
CA SER A 105 2.20 -0.80 10.03
C SER A 105 3.58 -0.45 9.49
N ASP A 106 4.42 0.11 10.36
CA ASP A 106 5.83 0.37 10.08
C ASP A 106 6.03 1.27 8.84
N LEU A 107 5.07 2.17 8.59
CA LEU A 107 5.14 3.11 7.50
C LEU A 107 6.29 4.09 7.72
N ASN A 108 7.18 4.15 6.74
CA ASN A 108 8.32 5.04 6.74
C ASN A 108 8.56 5.58 5.32
N LEU A 109 8.82 6.89 5.23
CA LEU A 109 9.30 7.57 4.04
C LEU A 109 10.64 8.20 4.40
N ASP A 110 11.73 7.70 3.81
CA ASP A 110 13.07 8.19 4.13
C ASP A 110 13.42 9.49 3.38
N ALA A 111 14.52 10.14 3.77
CA ALA A 111 14.99 11.37 3.14
C ALA A 111 15.44 11.20 1.68
N GLN A 112 15.69 9.95 1.24
CA GLN A 112 15.97 9.60 -0.15
C GLN A 112 14.67 9.42 -0.97
N GLY A 113 13.51 9.50 -0.32
CA GLY A 113 12.21 9.39 -0.94
C GLY A 113 11.72 7.96 -1.16
N ASN A 114 12.29 6.97 -0.47
CA ASN A 114 11.80 5.60 -0.52
C ASN A 114 10.67 5.38 0.49
N LEU A 115 9.53 4.86 0.01
CA LEU A 115 8.38 4.51 0.83
C LEU A 115 8.42 3.01 1.17
N GLN A 116 8.26 2.68 2.45
CA GLN A 116 8.13 1.31 2.92
C GLN A 116 7.06 1.19 4.00
N PHE A 117 6.42 0.02 4.05
CA PHE A 117 5.48 -0.35 5.12
C PHE A 117 5.21 -1.85 5.10
N CYS A 118 4.47 -2.32 6.11
CA CYS A 118 3.98 -3.68 6.22
C CYS A 118 2.46 -3.72 6.08
N VAL A 119 1.95 -4.43 5.07
CA VAL A 119 0.51 -4.61 4.84
C VAL A 119 0.01 -5.92 5.44
N ARG A 120 -1.17 -5.93 6.06
CA ARG A 120 -1.76 -7.13 6.65
C ARG A 120 -2.13 -8.18 5.59
N ARG A 121 -1.70 -9.42 5.81
CA ARG A 121 -2.07 -10.57 4.97
C ARG A 121 -3.57 -10.84 5.06
N ASN A 122 -4.17 -11.22 3.94
CA ASN A 122 -5.59 -11.55 3.79
C ASN A 122 -6.55 -10.44 4.26
N TYR A 123 -6.12 -9.18 4.24
CA TYR A 123 -6.98 -8.05 4.60
C TYR A 123 -7.30 -7.19 3.38
N VAL A 124 -8.50 -6.61 3.37
CA VAL A 124 -9.01 -5.69 2.35
C VAL A 124 -9.52 -4.45 3.07
N GLY A 125 -9.22 -3.27 2.53
CA GLY A 125 -9.60 -2.02 3.17
C GLY A 125 -8.81 -0.85 2.64
N SER A 126 -8.98 0.30 3.28
CA SER A 126 -8.27 1.52 2.94
C SER A 126 -7.72 2.18 4.20
N GLU A 127 -6.54 2.77 4.10
CA GLU A 127 -5.94 3.58 5.16
C GLU A 127 -5.38 4.86 4.57
N ALA A 128 -5.47 5.96 5.32
CA ALA A 128 -5.07 7.29 4.87
C ALA A 128 -4.01 7.89 5.81
N PHE A 129 -3.03 8.55 5.21
CA PHE A 129 -1.89 9.18 5.85
C PHE A 129 -1.69 10.57 5.29
N THR A 130 -1.17 11.46 6.12
CA THR A 130 -0.75 12.79 5.73
C THR A 130 0.77 12.86 5.80
N ILE A 131 1.39 13.34 4.72
CA ILE A 131 2.84 13.47 4.55
C ILE A 131 3.22 14.95 4.54
N ASN A 132 4.22 15.30 5.33
CA ASN A 132 4.86 16.60 5.33
C ASN A 132 6.38 16.44 5.18
N LEU A 133 7.03 17.43 4.57
CA LEU A 133 8.49 17.55 4.55
C LEU A 133 8.92 18.71 5.43
N LEU A 134 9.82 18.45 6.36
CA LEU A 134 10.44 19.46 7.23
C LEU A 134 11.88 19.69 6.80
N ASP A 135 12.36 20.92 6.93
CA ASP A 135 13.79 21.22 6.92
C ASP A 135 14.35 21.40 8.35
N SER A 136 15.67 21.50 8.47
CA SER A 136 16.36 21.68 9.75
C SER A 136 16.08 23.02 10.45
N GLN A 137 15.42 23.98 9.78
CA GLN A 137 14.96 25.24 10.37
C GLN A 137 13.46 25.23 10.72
N ASN A 138 12.79 24.09 10.62
CA ASN A 138 11.35 23.90 10.84
C ASN A 138 10.45 24.53 9.78
N GLY A 139 10.98 24.83 8.59
CA GLY A 139 10.15 25.08 7.41
C GLY A 139 9.38 23.81 7.06
N VAL A 140 8.11 23.96 6.70
CA VAL A 140 7.19 22.85 6.40
C VAL A 140 6.67 22.96 4.98
N TYR A 141 6.64 21.84 4.28
CA TYR A 141 6.04 21.70 2.96
C TYR A 141 5.06 20.52 2.93
N GLY A 142 3.86 20.74 2.39
CA GLY A 142 2.71 19.83 2.49
C GLY A 142 1.46 20.55 3.01
N PRO A 143 0.40 19.83 3.42
CA PRO A 143 0.30 18.37 3.48
C PRO A 143 0.06 17.72 2.11
N ALA A 144 0.47 16.46 1.95
CA ALA A 144 0.01 15.58 0.88
C ALA A 144 -0.72 14.37 1.49
N ASP A 145 -1.88 14.03 0.94
CA ASP A 145 -2.69 12.91 1.42
C ASP A 145 -2.37 11.64 0.64
N LEU A 146 -1.89 10.60 1.34
CA LEU A 146 -1.65 9.27 0.82
C LEU A 146 -2.76 8.32 1.29
N THR A 147 -3.52 7.77 0.36
CA THR A 147 -4.48 6.69 0.62
C THR A 147 -3.94 5.38 0.06
N VAL A 148 -3.82 4.35 0.90
CA VAL A 148 -3.49 2.98 0.47
C VAL A 148 -4.75 2.15 0.49
N GLN A 149 -5.17 1.65 -0.68
CA GLN A 149 -6.35 0.80 -0.87
C GLN A 149 -5.93 -0.62 -1.21
N VAL A 150 -6.22 -1.57 -0.33
CA VAL A 150 -6.02 -3.00 -0.61
C VAL A 150 -7.32 -3.57 -1.16
N GLN A 151 -7.29 -3.95 -2.43
CA GLN A 151 -8.42 -4.48 -3.19
C GLN A 151 -8.49 -6.01 -3.10
N ARG A 152 -9.71 -6.53 -3.11
CA ARG A 152 -9.97 -7.96 -3.02
C ARG A 152 -9.46 -8.67 -4.27
N VAL A 153 -8.75 -9.79 -4.08
CA VAL A 153 -8.37 -10.69 -5.17
C VAL A 153 -9.39 -11.82 -5.21
N ASN A 154 -9.91 -12.15 -6.40
CA ASN A 154 -10.77 -13.30 -6.54
C ASN A 154 -9.96 -14.59 -6.31
N GLN A 155 -10.33 -15.36 -5.30
CA GLN A 155 -9.69 -16.64 -4.99
C GLN A 155 -10.51 -17.79 -5.58
N GLN A 156 -9.83 -18.85 -6.01
CA GLN A 156 -10.52 -20.04 -6.51
C GLN A 156 -11.29 -20.72 -5.37
N PRO A 157 -12.55 -21.13 -5.57
CA PRO A 157 -13.27 -21.91 -4.57
C PRO A 157 -12.60 -23.26 -4.34
N SER A 158 -12.74 -23.81 -3.12
CA SER A 158 -12.18 -25.10 -2.74
C SER A 158 -13.19 -25.93 -1.95
N PHE A 159 -13.05 -27.26 -2.02
CA PHE A 159 -13.86 -28.20 -1.25
C PHE A 159 -13.12 -29.52 -1.05
N SER A 160 -13.55 -30.32 -0.08
CA SER A 160 -13.08 -31.69 0.16
C SER A 160 -14.17 -32.69 -0.19
N VAL A 161 -13.81 -33.82 -0.81
CA VAL A 161 -14.75 -34.90 -1.15
C VAL A 161 -14.52 -36.06 -0.19
N CYS A 162 -15.60 -36.63 0.37
CA CYS A 162 -15.47 -37.79 1.25
C CYS A 162 -14.91 -38.99 0.49
N ASN A 163 -14.15 -39.85 1.19
CA ASN A 163 -13.61 -41.10 0.66
C ASN A 163 -12.87 -40.94 -0.69
N ASP A 164 -12.17 -39.83 -0.88
CA ASP A 164 -11.45 -39.49 -2.11
C ASP A 164 -12.33 -39.56 -3.38
N GLY A 165 -13.63 -39.28 -3.23
CA GLY A 165 -14.61 -39.36 -4.33
C GLY A 165 -15.12 -40.75 -4.65
N MET A 166 -14.77 -41.76 -3.86
CA MET A 166 -15.29 -43.12 -4.03
C MET A 166 -16.56 -43.35 -3.21
N VAL A 167 -17.64 -43.71 -3.91
CA VAL A 167 -18.92 -44.09 -3.30
C VAL A 167 -19.20 -45.56 -3.62
N ASN A 168 -19.27 -46.39 -2.58
CA ASN A 168 -19.61 -47.81 -2.72
C ASN A 168 -21.14 -48.00 -2.68
N VAL A 169 -21.74 -48.42 -3.80
CA VAL A 169 -23.17 -48.70 -3.91
C VAL A 169 -23.40 -50.21 -4.00
N TRP A 170 -24.21 -50.75 -3.09
CA TRP A 170 -24.54 -52.18 -3.08
C TRP A 170 -25.59 -52.53 -4.16
N ARG A 171 -25.49 -53.75 -4.71
CA ARG A 171 -26.51 -54.27 -5.64
C ARG A 171 -27.86 -54.42 -4.91
N GLY A 172 -28.94 -53.94 -5.53
CA GLY A 172 -30.30 -54.01 -4.99
C GLY A 172 -30.76 -52.76 -4.23
N THR A 173 -29.89 -51.76 -4.06
CA THR A 173 -30.25 -50.48 -3.42
C THR A 173 -31.09 -49.62 -4.37
N ARG A 174 -32.24 -49.11 -3.90
CA ARG A 174 -33.12 -48.22 -4.69
C ARG A 174 -32.74 -46.74 -4.56
N GLU A 175 -32.19 -46.35 -3.43
CA GLU A 175 -31.69 -45.00 -3.14
C GLU A 175 -30.45 -45.12 -2.26
N HIS A 176 -29.41 -44.34 -2.54
CA HIS A 176 -28.19 -44.30 -1.74
C HIS A 176 -27.86 -42.84 -1.44
N GLN A 177 -27.96 -42.47 -0.17
CA GLN A 177 -27.58 -41.14 0.31
C GLN A 177 -26.18 -41.23 0.91
N VAL A 178 -25.30 -40.30 0.51
CA VAL A 178 -23.96 -40.14 1.09
C VAL A 178 -23.94 -38.81 1.83
N PRO A 179 -24.27 -38.79 3.14
CA PRO A 179 -24.17 -37.57 3.92
C PRO A 179 -22.75 -37.01 3.85
N ASN A 180 -22.63 -35.69 3.73
CA ASN A 180 -21.33 -35.00 3.67
C ASN A 180 -20.43 -35.48 2.52
N PHE A 181 -21.01 -35.87 1.37
CA PHE A 181 -20.24 -36.23 0.19
C PHE A 181 -19.21 -35.17 -0.20
N VAL A 182 -19.59 -33.90 -0.06
CA VAL A 182 -18.69 -32.76 -0.12
C VAL A 182 -18.75 -32.01 1.21
N TYR A 183 -17.59 -31.62 1.73
CA TYR A 183 -17.45 -30.86 2.96
C TYR A 183 -16.32 -29.82 2.81
N ASN A 184 -16.17 -28.94 3.80
CA ASN A 184 -15.17 -27.85 3.75
C ASN A 184 -15.29 -26.99 2.48
N ILE A 185 -16.52 -26.61 2.12
CA ILE A 185 -16.78 -25.79 0.92
C ILE A 185 -16.44 -24.34 1.25
N PHE A 186 -15.42 -23.79 0.60
CA PHE A 186 -14.95 -22.44 0.78
C PHE A 186 -14.99 -21.66 -0.53
N LYS A 187 -15.34 -20.38 -0.47
CA LYS A 187 -15.30 -19.46 -1.62
C LYS A 187 -13.88 -19.06 -2.05
N GLY A 188 -12.85 -19.44 -1.29
CA GLY A 188 -11.45 -19.06 -1.49
C GLY A 188 -10.48 -19.89 -0.63
N GLN A 189 -9.22 -19.45 -0.52
CA GLN A 189 -8.21 -20.08 0.34
C GLN A 189 -8.51 -19.80 1.82
N ASN A 190 -9.18 -20.75 2.49
CA ASN A 190 -9.20 -20.93 3.96
C ASN A 190 -9.41 -19.67 4.82
N GLU A 191 -10.23 -18.71 4.39
CA GLU A 191 -10.76 -17.70 5.30
C GLU A 191 -11.82 -18.40 6.18
N GLN A 192 -11.48 -18.63 7.45
CA GLN A 192 -12.42 -19.10 8.47
C GLN A 192 -13.60 -18.13 8.56
N GLY A 193 -14.70 -18.45 7.87
CA GLY A 193 -15.93 -17.65 7.93
C GLY A 193 -16.88 -17.84 6.74
N ASP A 194 -16.37 -18.14 5.55
CA ASP A 194 -17.19 -18.21 4.33
C ASP A 194 -17.50 -19.66 3.92
N VAL A 195 -18.21 -20.39 4.79
CA VAL A 195 -18.73 -21.72 4.48
C VAL A 195 -20.07 -21.58 3.79
N GLU A 196 -20.22 -22.14 2.59
CA GLU A 196 -21.52 -22.24 1.92
C GLU A 196 -21.98 -23.68 1.72
N SER A 197 -23.30 -23.82 1.61
CA SER A 197 -23.96 -25.06 1.21
C SER A 197 -24.24 -25.03 -0.29
N PHE A 198 -24.10 -26.17 -0.96
CA PHE A 198 -24.63 -26.32 -2.32
C PHE A 198 -26.13 -26.01 -2.32
N GLN A 199 -26.57 -25.15 -3.23
CA GLN A 199 -27.99 -25.03 -3.51
C GLN A 199 -28.43 -26.24 -4.34
N THR A 200 -29.43 -26.95 -3.83
CA THR A 200 -30.10 -28.09 -4.46
C THR A 200 -31.12 -27.65 -5.49
#